data_AF-A0A356NW37-F1
#
_entry.id   AF-A0A356NW37-F1
#
_cell.length_a   1.000
_cell.length_b   1.000
_cell.length_c   1.000
_cell.angle_alpha   90.00
_cell.angle_beta   90.00
_cell.angle_gamma   90.00
#
_symmetry.space_group_name_H-M   'P 1'
#
loop_
_entity.id
_entity.type
_entity.pdbx_description
1 polymer ?
#
loop_
_entity_poly.entity_id
_entity_poly.type
_entity_poly.pdbx_seq_one_letter_code
_entity_poly.pdbx_strand_id
1 'polypeptide(L)' 'AMWGHPATQANHTTLVARGIGMIGPDDGGMACGEEGTGRLSPTDEIVDAVVAKLAGRHKTLAGRH' A
#
# COMPACT_ATOMS: atom_id res chain seq x y z
N ALA A 1 -4.75 18.15 2.06
CA ALA A 1 -4.13 16.92 2.62
C ALA A 1 -2.72 16.71 2.05
N MET A 2 -1.79 16.12 2.83
CA MET A 2 -0.39 15.88 2.43
C MET A 2 -0.25 14.94 1.21
N TRP A 3 -1.24 14.08 0.97
CA TRP A 3 -1.25 13.17 -0.17
C TRP A 3 -1.20 13.91 -1.51
N GLY A 4 -2.04 14.93 -1.70
CA GLY A 4 -2.11 15.71 -2.93
C GLY A 4 -0.91 16.62 -3.19
N HIS A 5 0.04 16.73 -2.25
CA HIS A 5 1.20 17.58 -2.43
C HIS A 5 2.10 17.07 -3.58
N PRO A 6 2.62 17.95 -4.47
CA PRO A 6 3.42 17.52 -5.62
C PRO A 6 4.62 16.64 -5.27
N ALA A 7 5.32 16.94 -4.16
CA ALA A 7 6.43 16.12 -3.68
C ALA A 7 5.99 14.70 -3.30
N THR A 8 4.83 14.53 -2.67
CA THR A 8 4.29 13.22 -2.29
C THR A 8 3.95 12.41 -3.54
N GLN A 9 3.31 13.03 -4.52
CA GLN A 9 2.95 12.38 -5.80
C GLN A 9 4.19 11.99 -6.63
N ALA A 10 5.24 12.82 -6.63
CA ALA A 10 6.51 12.50 -7.28
C ALA A 10 7.21 11.30 -6.62
N ASN A 11 7.22 11.24 -5.28
CA ASN A 11 7.77 10.12 -4.53
C ASN A 11 6.97 8.83 -4.76
N HIS A 12 5.63 8.91 -4.73
CA HIS A 12 4.74 7.79 -5.04
C HIS A 12 5.05 7.21 -6.43
N THR A 13 5.09 8.07 -7.45
CA THR A 13 5.43 7.67 -8.83
C THR A 13 6.79 6.99 -8.91
N THR A 14 7.78 7.51 -8.18
CA THR A 14 9.14 6.95 -8.14
C THR A 14 9.16 5.54 -7.53
N LEU A 15 8.41 5.32 -6.45
CA LEU A 15 8.33 4.01 -5.78
C LEU A 15 7.64 2.98 -6.68
N VAL A 16 6.54 3.36 -7.33
CA VAL A 16 5.84 2.49 -8.29
C VAL A 16 6.76 2.13 -9.47
N ALA A 17 7.50 3.10 -10.02
CA ALA A 17 8.46 2.85 -11.10
C ALA A 17 9.60 1.89 -10.68
N ARG A 18 9.91 1.80 -9.39
CA ARG A 18 10.89 0.84 -8.82
C ARG A 18 10.30 -0.54 -8.53
N GLY A 19 9.01 -0.76 -8.85
CA GLY A 19 8.32 -2.04 -8.62
C GLY A 19 7.83 -2.24 -7.18
N ILE A 20 7.79 -1.19 -6.37
CA ILE A 20 7.20 -1.25 -5.02
C ILE A 20 5.68 -1.35 -5.17
N GLY A 21 5.07 -2.31 -4.46
CA GLY A 21 3.61 -2.41 -4.41
C GLY A 21 3.03 -1.39 -3.45
N MET A 22 1.90 -0.80 -3.83
CA MET A 22 1.18 0.17 -3.03
C MET A 22 -0.12 -0.44 -2.53
N ILE A 23 -0.49 -0.09 -1.30
CA ILE A 23 -1.79 -0.40 -0.69
C ILE A 23 -2.31 0.93 -0.17
N GLY A 24 -3.51 1.33 -0.63
CA GLY A 24 -4.05 2.67 -0.37
C GLY A 24 -3.20 3.80 -0.94
N PRO A 25 -3.32 5.03 -0.38
CA PRO A 25 -4.21 5.40 0.73
C PRO A 25 -5.67 5.48 0.30
N ASP A 26 -6.57 5.43 1.28
CA ASP A 26 -8.01 5.50 1.07
C ASP A 26 -8.53 6.93 1.31
N ASP A 27 -9.76 7.15 0.88
CA ASP A 27 -10.56 8.30 1.27
C ASP A 27 -11.19 8.07 2.65
N GLY A 28 -11.26 9.12 3.47
CA GLY A 28 -12.02 9.08 4.71
C GLY A 28 -11.64 10.19 5.69
N GLY A 29 -12.17 10.08 6.91
CA GLY A 29 -11.89 11.02 7.98
C GLY A 29 -10.40 11.03 8.36
N MET A 30 -9.83 12.23 8.39
CA MET A 30 -8.47 12.51 8.83
C MET A 30 -8.48 12.96 10.31
N ALA A 31 -7.32 12.89 10.96
CA ALA A 31 -7.20 13.27 12.38
C ALA A 31 -7.58 14.74 12.67
N CYS A 32 -7.58 15.60 11.66
CA CYS A 32 -8.02 17.00 11.75
C CYS A 32 -9.55 17.19 11.64
N GLY A 33 -10.33 16.12 11.46
CA GLY A 33 -11.79 16.20 11.26
C GLY A 33 -12.21 16.55 9.83
N GLU A 34 -11.26 16.66 8.90
CA GLU A 34 -11.52 16.79 7.46
C GLU A 34 -11.66 15.40 6.82
N GLU A 35 -12.37 15.30 5.70
CA GLU A 35 -12.40 14.11 4.86
C GLU A 35 -11.52 14.28 3.62
N GLY A 36 -10.78 13.25 3.24
CA GLY A 36 -10.03 13.25 1.99
C GLY A 36 -9.08 12.07 1.83
N THR A 37 -8.43 12.00 0.68
CA THR A 37 -7.46 10.95 0.36
C THR A 37 -6.20 11.09 1.19
N GLY A 38 -5.74 9.97 1.75
CA GLY A 38 -4.55 9.93 2.60
C GLY A 38 -4.74 9.12 3.89
N ARG A 39 -5.94 8.59 4.12
CA ARG A 39 -6.21 7.69 5.23
C ARG A 39 -5.51 6.35 4.99
N LEU A 40 -4.94 5.76 6.04
CA LEU A 40 -4.42 4.40 5.98
C LEU A 40 -5.56 3.43 5.65
N SER A 41 -5.34 2.52 4.70
CA SER A 41 -6.32 1.47 4.41
C SER A 41 -6.62 0.62 5.64
N PRO A 42 -7.84 0.06 5.75
CA PRO A 42 -8.17 -0.90 6.79
C PRO A 42 -7.12 -2.01 6.95
N THR A 43 -6.89 -2.44 8.18
CA THR A 43 -5.82 -3.40 8.48
C THR A 43 -6.06 -4.75 7.82
N ASP A 44 -7.31 -5.19 7.75
CA ASP A 44 -7.76 -6.37 7.02
C ASP A 44 -7.45 -6.28 5.53
N GLU A 45 -7.75 -5.16 4.87
CA GLU A 45 -7.39 -4.95 3.46
C GLU A 45 -5.88 -4.99 3.21
N ILE A 46 -5.10 -4.41 4.13
CA ILE A 46 -3.62 -4.48 4.06
C ILE A 46 -3.15 -5.92 4.18
N VAL A 47 -3.68 -6.67 5.15
CA VAL A 47 -3.32 -8.08 5.37
C VAL A 47 -3.67 -8.92 4.15
N ASP A 48 -4.88 -8.76 3.61
CA ASP A 48 -5.34 -9.51 2.44
C ASP A 48 -4.48 -9.25 1.20
N ALA A 49 -4.14 -7.97 0.94
CA ALA A 49 -3.26 -7.60 -0.17
C ALA A 49 -1.86 -8.22 -0.03
N VAL A 50 -1.31 -8.25 1.19
CA VAL A 50 -0.01 -8.87 1.47
C VAL A 50 -0.07 -10.38 1.29
N VAL A 51 -1.09 -11.04 1.85
CA VAL A 51 -1.30 -12.49 1.74
C VAL A 51 -1.44 -12.89 0.28
N ALA A 52 -2.27 -12.20 -0.51
CA ALA A 52 -2.44 -12.47 -1.94
C ALA A 52 -1.11 -12.36 -2.71
N LYS A 53 -0.29 -11.35 -2.40
CA LYS A 53 1.00 -11.14 -3.04
C LYS A 53 2.04 -12.20 -2.67
N LEU A 54 1.95 -12.78 -1.47
CA LEU A 54 2.84 -13.84 -1.00
C LEU A 54 2.39 -15.25 -1.39
N ALA A 55 1.07 -15.49 -1.49
CA ALA A 55 0.50 -16.79 -1.85
C ALA A 55 0.98 -17.28 -3.22
N GLY A 56 1.23 -16.37 -4.17
CA GLY A 56 1.80 -16.70 -5.48
C GLY A 56 3.31 -17.01 -5.47
N ARG A 57 4.02 -16.83 -4.34
CA ARG A 57 5.50 -16.89 -4.27
C ARG A 57 6.06 -18.15 -3.60
N HIS A 58 5.24 -19.14 -3.21
CA HIS A 58 5.74 -20.41 -2.67
C HIS A 58 5.00 -21.66 -3.15
N LYS A 59 5.70 -22.43 -4.00
CA LYS A 59 5.68 -23.90 -4.02
C LYS A 59 7.10 -24.51 -4.01
N THR A 60 8.13 -23.80 -3.53
CA THR A 60 9.53 -24.27 -3.70
C THR A 60 10.48 -24.03 -2.52
N LEU A 61 10.02 -24.31 -1.29
CA LEU A 61 10.93 -24.83 -0.26
C LEU A 61 10.58 -26.29 0.08
N ALA A 62 10.15 -27.05 -0.93
CA ALA A 62 10.01 -28.49 -0.82
C ALA A 62 11.41 -29.13 -0.71
N GLY A 63 11.89 -29.27 0.52
CA GLY A 63 12.86 -30.26 0.98
C GLY A 63 14.10 -30.48 0.11
N ARG A 64 15.04 -29.53 0.08
CA ARG A 64 16.44 -29.85 -0.25
C ARG A 64 17.31 -29.57 0.97
N HIS A 65 17.47 -30.62 1.79
CA HIS A 65 18.66 -30.84 2.61
C HIS A 65 19.67 -31.63 1.78
#